data_AF-A0A2U1WVV8-F1
#
_entry.id   AF-A0A2U1WVV8-F1
#
_cell.length_a   1.000
_cell.length_b   1.000
_cell.length_c   1.000
_cell.angle_alpha   90.00
_cell.angle_beta   90.00
_cell.angle_gamma   90.00
#
_symmetry.space_group_name_H-M   'P 1'
#
loop_
_entity.id
_entity.type
_entity.pdbx_description
1 polymer ?
#
loop_
_entity_poly.entity_id
_entity_poly.type
_entity_poly.pdbx_seq_one_letter_code
_entity_poly.pdbx_strand_id
1 'polypeptide(L)'
;MTKRPEDGQGGHHDHLRRQVDELVSRVPKHALRAVIDEIEGTNAQNSARAQTLRDALVEQFNKLRPFKARRLFTSLFEPLLVDDPILYRARDPIPGLIQRVDMGGLWHALSRFAFPDTAMRVQERLDAMSQEDLLDRVLVSPDALAMRAIMRDEAVHFLVHALRTRRTAEEFLIVANREALRDARQRSPHLTWKAPIDVTQLAFVRSVLEENEAILPMMERMRQDLSDTPAGGDGAAAEVDGQAAIVVGFMRGMRMACPNRDIDDPVVWLPPLLALNVKRRYDVVLRYVREYGGPAVSDSHPLHQALFGHFSASCSAMTDLIRAVFGDMGGPGSGVDGHALSLSRPVRETLDEARRRFDQSLNALNAGGLMATRLIGPRVRGLLGEVTRLLTSTVLPVVVDRTRTAAAARNAPSPDHDDVVWLLEFVWAWGATLGGVGYASPEITAARGRIVEEAGIAFIQATKAEDDDEALPARMQHIVRINRLLGALGADVTPWVSAVSQGLQRVVRHYLDGAAEITPEERFVIDRLIAAIRTELGRSRHWQSADLVALLRLYEARLG
;
A
#
# COMPACT_ATOMS: atom_id res chain seq x y z
N MET A 1 -41.68 -66.50 -17.92
CA MET A 1 -40.81 -66.27 -16.74
C MET A 1 -39.79 -65.21 -17.11
N THR A 2 -40.08 -63.99 -16.68
CA THR A 2 -39.27 -62.78 -16.81
C THR A 2 -38.35 -62.66 -15.59
N LYS A 3 -37.06 -62.36 -15.81
CA LYS A 3 -36.29 -61.51 -14.90
C LYS A 3 -35.07 -60.89 -15.61
N ARG A 4 -35.14 -59.57 -15.72
CA ARG A 4 -34.05 -58.57 -15.80
C ARG A 4 -34.27 -57.66 -14.56
N PRO A 5 -33.37 -56.74 -14.21
CA PRO A 5 -31.91 -56.83 -14.04
C PRO A 5 -31.47 -56.29 -12.65
N GLU A 6 -30.20 -56.45 -12.28
CA GLU A 6 -29.57 -55.81 -11.12
C GLU A 6 -29.11 -54.38 -11.50
N ASP A 7 -29.97 -53.37 -11.31
CA ASP A 7 -29.67 -51.94 -11.61
C ASP A 7 -29.81 -51.01 -10.36
N GLY A 8 -29.78 -51.57 -9.14
CA GLY A 8 -30.23 -50.85 -7.93
C GLY A 8 -29.20 -50.04 -7.13
N GLN A 9 -27.90 -50.31 -7.26
CA GLN A 9 -26.89 -49.72 -6.35
C GLN A 9 -26.18 -48.46 -6.91
N GLY A 10 -26.09 -48.28 -8.24
CA GLY A 10 -25.46 -47.10 -8.84
C GLY A 10 -26.29 -45.81 -8.72
N GLY A 11 -27.62 -45.90 -8.86
CA GLY A 11 -28.50 -44.72 -8.86
C GLY A 11 -28.63 -43.99 -7.51
N HIS A 12 -28.39 -44.69 -6.39
CA HIS A 12 -28.50 -44.09 -5.06
C HIS A 12 -27.25 -43.27 -4.68
N HIS A 13 -26.06 -43.72 -5.11
CA HIS A 13 -24.80 -42.99 -4.94
C HIS A 13 -24.77 -41.71 -5.78
N ASP A 14 -25.26 -41.74 -7.02
CA ASP A 14 -25.30 -40.58 -7.91
C ASP A 14 -26.29 -39.49 -7.42
N HIS A 15 -27.41 -39.90 -6.83
CA HIS A 15 -28.37 -38.97 -6.24
C HIS A 15 -27.81 -38.31 -4.97
N LEU A 16 -27.16 -39.09 -4.09
CA LEU A 16 -26.49 -38.58 -2.90
C LEU A 16 -25.37 -37.59 -3.27
N ARG A 17 -24.56 -37.91 -4.28
CA ARG A 17 -23.47 -37.05 -4.75
C ARG A 17 -23.99 -35.70 -5.25
N ARG A 18 -25.05 -35.66 -6.06
CA ARG A 18 -25.66 -34.39 -6.51
C ARG A 18 -26.18 -33.52 -5.38
N GLN A 19 -26.82 -34.11 -4.37
CA GLN A 19 -27.30 -33.37 -3.19
C GLN A 19 -26.15 -32.82 -2.35
N VAL A 20 -25.07 -33.60 -2.22
CA VAL A 20 -23.84 -33.17 -1.55
C VAL A 20 -23.16 -32.04 -2.31
N ASP A 21 -23.00 -32.15 -3.62
CA ASP A 21 -22.40 -31.11 -4.46
C ASP A 21 -23.19 -29.78 -4.38
N GLU A 22 -24.52 -29.85 -4.36
CA GLU A 22 -25.37 -28.68 -4.19
C GLU A 22 -25.19 -28.02 -2.82
N LEU A 23 -25.08 -28.79 -1.75
CA LEU A 23 -24.82 -28.28 -0.41
C LEU A 23 -23.42 -27.67 -0.29
N VAL A 24 -22.41 -28.35 -0.83
CA VAL A 24 -21.01 -27.93 -0.81
C VAL A 24 -20.85 -26.62 -1.59
N SER A 25 -21.57 -26.42 -2.70
CA SER A 25 -21.56 -25.18 -3.49
C SER A 25 -21.99 -23.93 -2.72
N ARG A 26 -22.76 -24.10 -1.63
CA ARG A 26 -23.28 -23.02 -0.77
C ARG A 26 -22.37 -22.72 0.42
N VAL A 27 -21.34 -23.53 0.67
CA VAL A 27 -20.42 -23.34 1.80
C VAL A 27 -19.48 -22.16 1.54
N PRO A 28 -19.34 -21.20 2.47
CA PRO A 28 -18.37 -20.12 2.36
C PRO A 28 -16.94 -20.62 2.23
N LYS A 29 -16.19 -20.05 1.29
CA LYS A 29 -14.85 -20.53 0.88
C LYS A 29 -13.84 -20.63 2.04
N HIS A 30 -13.95 -19.76 3.04
CA HIS A 30 -13.06 -19.75 4.21
C HIS A 30 -13.35 -20.89 5.20
N ALA A 31 -14.56 -21.45 5.18
CA ALA A 31 -14.98 -22.53 6.08
C ALA A 31 -14.66 -23.93 5.54
N LEU A 32 -14.45 -24.07 4.22
CA LEU A 32 -14.21 -25.36 3.56
C LEU A 32 -13.06 -26.16 4.19
N ARG A 33 -11.95 -25.50 4.55
CA ARG A 33 -10.79 -26.17 5.15
C ARG A 33 -11.10 -26.75 6.53
N ALA A 34 -11.74 -25.96 7.39
CA ALA A 34 -12.11 -26.39 8.74
C ALA A 34 -13.07 -27.60 8.71
N VAL A 35 -14.02 -27.60 7.78
CA VAL A 35 -14.97 -28.71 7.60
C VAL A 35 -14.26 -29.98 7.12
N ILE A 36 -13.28 -29.87 6.21
CA ILE A 36 -12.49 -31.02 5.75
C ILE A 36 -11.65 -31.57 6.90
N ASP A 37 -10.96 -30.70 7.66
CA ASP A 37 -10.15 -31.10 8.81
C ASP A 37 -11.00 -31.76 9.92
N GLU A 38 -12.25 -31.30 10.13
CA GLU A 38 -13.20 -31.89 11.08
C GLU A 38 -13.71 -33.29 10.64
N ILE A 39 -14.02 -33.46 9.34
CA ILE A 39 -14.39 -34.76 8.77
C ILE A 39 -13.23 -35.75 8.90
N GLU A 40 -12.00 -35.30 8.67
CA GLU A 40 -10.79 -36.12 8.79
C GLU A 40 -10.42 -36.42 10.26
N GLY A 41 -10.72 -35.52 11.20
CA GLY A 41 -10.47 -35.70 12.63
C GLY A 41 -11.51 -36.55 13.39
N THR A 42 -12.66 -36.83 12.77
CA THR A 42 -13.72 -37.65 13.38
C THR A 42 -13.50 -39.14 13.08
N ASN A 43 -13.73 -40.04 14.04
CA ASN A 43 -13.71 -41.52 13.85
C ASN A 43 -14.73 -42.07 12.81
N ALA A 44 -15.42 -41.19 12.06
CA ALA A 44 -16.36 -41.49 11.00
C ALA A 44 -15.69 -41.73 9.63
N GLN A 45 -14.35 -41.79 9.57
CA GLN A 45 -13.52 -42.01 8.36
C GLN A 45 -13.98 -43.21 7.50
N ASN A 46 -14.68 -44.19 8.08
CA ASN A 46 -15.10 -45.41 7.37
C ASN A 46 -16.53 -45.37 6.80
N SER A 47 -17.26 -44.26 6.92
CA SER A 47 -18.60 -44.17 6.31
C SER A 47 -18.50 -43.68 4.86
N ALA A 48 -19.11 -44.43 3.93
CA ALA A 48 -19.14 -44.07 2.49
C ALA A 48 -19.70 -42.65 2.24
N ARG A 49 -20.58 -42.16 3.13
CA ARG A 49 -21.14 -40.81 3.08
C ARG A 49 -20.13 -39.73 3.49
N ALA A 50 -19.30 -39.97 4.51
CA ALA A 50 -18.24 -39.04 4.91
C ALA A 50 -17.16 -38.94 3.83
N GLN A 51 -16.80 -40.07 3.20
CA GLN A 51 -15.87 -40.08 2.07
C GLN A 51 -16.43 -39.32 0.86
N THR A 52 -17.70 -39.56 0.48
CA THR A 52 -18.35 -38.83 -0.63
C THR A 52 -18.41 -37.32 -0.37
N LEU A 53 -18.68 -36.90 0.87
CA LEU A 53 -18.69 -35.49 1.27
C LEU A 53 -17.28 -34.88 1.24
N ARG A 54 -16.28 -35.60 1.73
CA ARG A 54 -14.87 -35.19 1.67
C ARG A 54 -14.43 -34.98 0.22
N ASP A 55 -14.67 -35.94 -0.65
CA ASP A 55 -14.26 -35.89 -2.06
C ASP A 55 -14.89 -34.68 -2.77
N ALA A 56 -16.19 -34.42 -2.54
CA ALA A 56 -16.88 -33.25 -3.09
C ALA A 56 -16.32 -31.90 -2.56
N LEU A 57 -15.99 -31.83 -1.28
CA LEU A 57 -15.37 -30.64 -0.67
C LEU A 57 -13.96 -30.39 -1.20
N VAL A 58 -13.15 -31.44 -1.36
CA VAL A 58 -11.81 -31.38 -1.96
C VAL A 58 -11.90 -30.93 -3.42
N GLU A 59 -12.80 -31.51 -4.20
CA GLU A 59 -13.02 -31.15 -5.60
C GLU A 59 -13.41 -29.65 -5.73
N GLN A 60 -14.38 -29.19 -4.94
CA GLN A 60 -14.80 -27.79 -4.94
C GLN A 60 -13.68 -26.84 -4.50
N PHE A 61 -12.91 -27.21 -3.46
CA PHE A 61 -11.79 -26.40 -2.97
C PHE A 61 -10.69 -26.26 -4.03
N ASN A 62 -10.34 -27.36 -4.70
CA ASN A 62 -9.27 -27.41 -5.69
C ASN A 62 -9.67 -26.77 -7.04
N LYS A 63 -10.95 -26.82 -7.43
CA LYS A 63 -11.47 -26.20 -8.68
C LYS A 63 -11.21 -24.70 -8.79
N LEU A 64 -11.10 -24.01 -7.65
CA LEU A 64 -10.79 -22.57 -7.60
C LEU A 64 -9.32 -22.24 -7.92
N ARG A 65 -8.46 -23.25 -8.11
CA ARG A 65 -7.01 -23.10 -8.26
C ARG A 65 -6.48 -23.92 -9.45
N PRO A 66 -6.89 -23.60 -10.69
CA PRO A 66 -6.62 -24.45 -11.85
C PRO A 66 -5.14 -24.53 -12.25
N PHE A 67 -4.37 -23.46 -12.06
CA PHE A 67 -2.96 -23.40 -12.50
C PHE A 67 -2.01 -24.01 -11.46
N LYS A 68 -2.07 -25.33 -11.27
CA LYS A 68 -1.33 -26.08 -10.23
C LYS A 68 0.16 -26.15 -10.55
N ALA A 69 0.53 -26.42 -11.80
CA ALA A 69 1.94 -26.45 -12.22
C ALA A 69 2.61 -25.07 -12.06
N ARG A 70 1.91 -23.98 -12.44
CA ARG A 70 2.36 -22.60 -12.20
C ARG A 70 2.63 -22.37 -10.72
N ARG A 71 1.68 -22.73 -9.84
CA ARG A 71 1.81 -22.59 -8.38
C ARG A 71 3.01 -23.35 -7.83
N LEU A 72 3.17 -24.62 -8.25
CA LEU A 72 4.29 -25.45 -7.85
C LEU A 72 5.63 -24.81 -8.26
N PHE A 73 5.74 -24.33 -9.50
CA PHE A 73 6.95 -23.65 -9.97
C PHE A 73 7.21 -22.33 -9.23
N THR A 74 6.20 -21.47 -9.08
CA THR A 74 6.38 -20.18 -8.38
C THR A 74 6.71 -20.33 -6.91
N SER A 75 6.42 -21.49 -6.29
CA SER A 75 6.84 -21.80 -4.91
C SER A 75 8.36 -21.76 -4.71
N LEU A 76 9.15 -21.90 -5.79
CA LEU A 76 10.61 -21.73 -5.79
C LEU A 76 11.06 -20.29 -5.46
N PHE A 77 10.12 -19.35 -5.33
CA PHE A 77 10.40 -17.95 -5.05
C PHE A 77 9.56 -17.38 -3.92
N GLU A 78 8.68 -18.17 -3.27
CA GLU A 78 7.63 -17.64 -2.38
C GLU A 78 8.13 -16.65 -1.31
N PRO A 79 9.26 -16.89 -0.61
CA PRO A 79 9.79 -15.95 0.39
C PRO A 79 10.24 -14.60 -0.20
N LEU A 80 10.53 -14.55 -1.50
CA LEU A 80 11.02 -13.40 -2.25
C LEU A 80 9.92 -12.68 -3.05
N LEU A 81 8.73 -13.30 -3.18
CA LEU A 81 7.66 -12.74 -3.99
C LEU A 81 7.06 -11.48 -3.37
N VAL A 82 7.04 -10.42 -4.16
CA VAL A 82 6.42 -9.15 -3.82
C VAL A 82 5.16 -8.96 -4.67
N ASP A 83 4.07 -8.47 -4.08
CA ASP A 83 2.88 -8.01 -4.81
C ASP A 83 2.66 -6.54 -4.45
N ASP A 84 3.23 -5.66 -5.27
CA ASP A 84 3.32 -4.25 -4.93
C ASP A 84 3.03 -3.33 -6.13
N PRO A 85 1.82 -2.75 -6.19
CA PRO A 85 1.41 -1.85 -7.28
C PRO A 85 2.32 -0.63 -7.47
N ILE A 86 3.00 -0.16 -6.44
CA ILE A 86 3.88 1.01 -6.54
C ILE A 86 5.16 0.60 -7.27
N LEU A 87 5.74 -0.54 -6.90
CA LEU A 87 6.99 -1.03 -7.49
C LEU A 87 6.83 -1.49 -8.96
N TYR A 88 5.60 -1.76 -9.42
CA TYR A 88 5.31 -1.94 -10.85
C TYR A 88 5.76 -0.76 -11.71
N ARG A 89 5.81 0.45 -11.16
CA ARG A 89 6.12 1.71 -11.86
C ARG A 89 7.57 2.16 -11.67
N ALA A 90 8.45 1.27 -11.22
CA ALA A 90 9.88 1.55 -11.13
C ALA A 90 10.44 1.90 -12.52
N ARG A 91 11.22 2.99 -12.62
CA ARG A 91 11.84 3.39 -13.91
C ARG A 91 13.00 2.48 -14.30
N ASP A 92 13.74 2.02 -13.30
CA ASP A 92 14.86 1.11 -13.47
C ASP A 92 14.54 -0.24 -12.80
N PRO A 93 15.21 -1.33 -13.24
CA PRO A 93 15.20 -2.58 -12.50
C PRO A 93 15.64 -2.36 -11.06
N ILE A 94 14.90 -2.93 -10.11
CA ILE A 94 15.20 -2.88 -8.68
C ILE A 94 15.94 -4.17 -8.33
N PRO A 95 17.23 -4.12 -7.94
CA PRO A 95 17.97 -5.33 -7.60
C PRO A 95 17.25 -6.16 -6.53
N GLY A 96 17.23 -7.48 -6.72
CA GLY A 96 16.60 -8.40 -5.78
C GLY A 96 15.07 -8.38 -5.76
N LEU A 97 14.41 -7.57 -6.59
CA LEU A 97 12.95 -7.47 -6.59
C LEU A 97 12.35 -8.56 -7.49
N ILE A 98 11.52 -9.44 -6.93
CA ILE A 98 10.77 -10.43 -7.71
C ILE A 98 9.28 -10.17 -7.52
N GLN A 99 8.64 -9.55 -8.51
CA GLN A 99 7.19 -9.35 -8.45
C GLN A 99 6.46 -10.65 -8.80
N ARG A 100 5.32 -10.88 -8.15
CA ARG A 100 4.45 -12.03 -8.42
C ARG A 100 3.95 -12.06 -9.87
N VAL A 101 3.67 -10.89 -10.44
CA VAL A 101 3.30 -10.74 -11.85
C VAL A 101 4.45 -11.06 -12.80
N ASP A 102 5.69 -10.73 -12.42
CA ASP A 102 6.88 -11.05 -13.21
C ASP A 102 7.11 -12.55 -13.26
N MET A 103 6.99 -13.23 -12.12
CA MET A 103 7.06 -14.70 -12.09
C MET A 103 5.92 -15.36 -12.85
N GLY A 104 4.76 -14.71 -12.95
CA GLY A 104 3.67 -15.12 -13.83
C GLY A 104 4.07 -15.11 -15.31
N GLY A 105 4.66 -14.00 -15.76
CA GLY A 105 5.16 -13.86 -17.12
C GLY A 105 6.33 -14.81 -17.42
N LEU A 106 7.27 -14.95 -16.49
CA LEU A 106 8.40 -15.88 -16.61
C LEU A 106 7.93 -17.33 -16.68
N TRP A 107 6.99 -17.74 -15.83
CA TRP A 107 6.36 -19.06 -15.94
C TRP A 107 5.76 -19.26 -17.33
N HIS A 108 4.96 -18.32 -17.82
CA HIS A 108 4.30 -18.44 -19.12
C HIS A 108 5.31 -18.62 -20.27
N ALA A 109 6.40 -17.86 -20.23
CA ALA A 109 7.47 -17.98 -21.22
C ALA A 109 8.25 -19.30 -21.06
N LEU A 110 8.65 -19.69 -19.84
CA LEU A 110 9.38 -20.93 -19.59
C LEU A 110 8.57 -22.18 -19.98
N SER A 111 7.27 -22.21 -19.65
CA SER A 111 6.37 -23.30 -20.05
C SER A 111 6.16 -23.39 -21.56
N ARG A 112 6.60 -22.39 -22.33
CA ARG A 112 6.52 -22.40 -23.80
C ARG A 112 7.86 -22.73 -24.46
N PHE A 113 8.95 -22.19 -23.93
CA PHE A 113 10.26 -22.26 -24.57
C PHE A 113 11.22 -23.27 -23.93
N ALA A 114 11.16 -23.42 -22.60
CA ALA A 114 12.13 -24.23 -21.87
C ALA A 114 11.62 -25.67 -21.69
N PHE A 115 10.36 -25.84 -21.29
CA PHE A 115 9.85 -27.14 -20.85
C PHE A 115 8.35 -27.37 -21.12
N PRO A 116 7.85 -27.22 -22.37
CA PRO A 116 6.42 -27.35 -22.66
C PRO A 116 5.82 -28.71 -22.27
N ASP A 117 6.49 -29.81 -22.61
CA ASP A 117 5.99 -31.15 -22.31
C ASP A 117 6.04 -31.46 -20.82
N THR A 118 7.07 -30.99 -20.10
CA THR A 118 7.17 -31.14 -18.65
C THR A 118 6.09 -30.36 -17.94
N ALA A 119 5.82 -29.10 -18.32
CA ALA A 119 4.77 -28.29 -17.71
C ALA A 119 3.38 -28.96 -17.83
N MET A 120 3.07 -29.54 -19.00
CA MET A 120 1.83 -30.28 -19.23
C MET A 120 1.74 -31.54 -18.36
N ARG A 121 2.79 -32.39 -18.37
CA ARG A 121 2.83 -33.61 -17.55
C ARG A 121 2.70 -33.32 -16.06
N VAL A 122 3.36 -32.26 -15.57
CA VAL A 122 3.24 -31.83 -14.17
C VAL A 122 1.82 -31.37 -13.86
N GLN A 123 1.18 -30.60 -14.74
CA GLN A 123 -0.20 -30.18 -14.55
C GLN A 123 -1.15 -31.37 -14.48
N GLU A 124 -1.07 -32.32 -15.43
CA GLU A 124 -1.89 -33.54 -15.45
C GLU A 124 -1.70 -34.39 -14.19
N ARG A 125 -0.45 -34.58 -13.75
CA ARG A 125 -0.14 -35.35 -12.55
C ARG A 125 -0.68 -34.68 -11.29
N LEU A 126 -0.50 -33.36 -11.15
CA LEU A 126 -1.06 -32.61 -10.03
C LEU A 126 -2.59 -32.57 -10.05
N ASP A 127 -3.20 -32.55 -11.23
CA ASP A 127 -4.65 -32.64 -11.39
C ASP A 127 -5.16 -34.00 -10.88
N ALA A 128 -4.52 -35.11 -11.26
CA ALA A 128 -4.84 -36.43 -10.74
C ALA A 128 -4.68 -36.53 -9.21
N MET A 129 -3.53 -36.11 -8.67
CA MET A 129 -3.29 -36.15 -7.21
C MET A 129 -4.29 -35.30 -6.41
N SER A 130 -4.72 -34.16 -6.98
CA SER A 130 -5.67 -33.26 -6.33
C SER A 130 -7.14 -33.73 -6.39
N GLN A 131 -7.43 -34.83 -7.09
CA GLN A 131 -8.73 -35.50 -6.98
C GLN A 131 -8.83 -36.27 -5.66
N GLU A 132 -7.69 -36.69 -5.11
CA GLU A 132 -7.60 -37.54 -3.92
C GLU A 132 -7.30 -36.75 -2.65
N ASP A 133 -6.63 -35.60 -2.76
CA ASP A 133 -6.21 -34.80 -1.61
C ASP A 133 -6.25 -33.28 -1.86
N LEU A 134 -6.20 -32.52 -0.77
CA LEU A 134 -6.11 -31.06 -0.78
C LEU A 134 -4.85 -30.59 -1.51
N LEU A 135 -5.01 -29.60 -2.39
CA LEU A 135 -3.89 -29.08 -3.18
C LEU A 135 -2.68 -28.65 -2.31
N ASP A 136 -2.92 -28.08 -1.13
CA ASP A 136 -1.83 -27.64 -0.25
C ASP A 136 -0.95 -28.84 0.22
N ARG A 137 -1.55 -30.01 0.45
CA ARG A 137 -0.84 -31.27 0.79
C ARG A 137 -0.15 -31.86 -0.44
N VAL A 138 -0.84 -31.86 -1.58
CA VAL A 138 -0.28 -32.31 -2.86
C VAL A 138 0.99 -31.53 -3.21
N LEU A 139 1.00 -30.21 -3.06
CA LEU A 139 2.13 -29.35 -3.42
C LEU A 139 3.38 -29.58 -2.56
N VAL A 140 3.25 -30.16 -1.36
CA VAL A 140 4.37 -30.51 -0.47
C VAL A 140 4.73 -32.00 -0.51
N SER A 141 4.02 -32.79 -1.32
CA SER A 141 4.31 -34.22 -1.49
C SER A 141 5.68 -34.46 -2.15
N PRO A 142 6.34 -35.59 -1.85
CA PRO A 142 7.62 -35.94 -2.48
C PRO A 142 7.56 -35.94 -4.02
N ASP A 143 6.47 -36.44 -4.60
CA ASP A 143 6.23 -36.44 -6.05
C ASP A 143 6.20 -35.01 -6.62
N ALA A 144 5.47 -34.09 -5.97
CA ALA A 144 5.42 -32.70 -6.40
C ALA A 144 6.77 -32.00 -6.27
N LEU A 145 7.51 -32.28 -5.19
CA LEU A 145 8.86 -31.70 -5.00
C LEU A 145 9.86 -32.22 -6.03
N ALA A 146 9.79 -33.50 -6.41
CA ALA A 146 10.60 -34.06 -7.50
C ALA A 146 10.27 -33.43 -8.85
N MET A 147 8.97 -33.28 -9.18
CA MET A 147 8.54 -32.57 -10.38
C MET A 147 8.99 -31.10 -10.40
N ARG A 148 8.95 -30.43 -9.25
CA ARG A 148 9.44 -29.06 -9.09
C ARG A 148 10.94 -28.96 -9.36
N ALA A 149 11.73 -29.92 -8.89
CA ALA A 149 13.17 -29.97 -9.15
C ALA A 149 13.47 -30.15 -10.65
N ILE A 150 12.73 -31.02 -11.35
CA ILE A 150 12.87 -31.20 -12.80
C ILE A 150 12.58 -29.88 -13.54
N MET A 151 11.47 -29.21 -13.24
CA MET A 151 11.16 -27.91 -13.86
C MET A 151 12.21 -26.84 -13.54
N ARG A 152 12.77 -26.85 -12.32
CA ARG A 152 13.85 -25.94 -11.92
C ARG A 152 15.09 -26.15 -12.78
N ASP A 153 15.53 -27.40 -12.93
CA ASP A 153 16.75 -27.73 -13.68
C ASP A 153 16.60 -27.41 -15.18
N GLU A 154 15.45 -27.73 -15.77
CA GLU A 154 15.13 -27.35 -17.16
C GLU A 154 15.08 -25.82 -17.34
N ALA A 155 14.52 -25.09 -16.37
CA ALA A 155 14.51 -23.61 -16.38
C ALA A 155 15.94 -23.04 -16.34
N VAL A 156 16.79 -23.53 -15.43
CA VAL A 156 18.19 -23.08 -15.31
C VAL A 156 18.94 -23.33 -16.61
N HIS A 157 18.86 -24.53 -17.17
CA HIS A 157 19.54 -24.88 -18.41
C HIS A 157 19.12 -23.97 -19.58
N PHE A 158 17.81 -23.71 -19.72
CA PHE A 158 17.32 -22.78 -20.72
C PHE A 158 17.81 -21.34 -20.48
N LEU A 159 17.77 -20.83 -19.25
CA LEU A 159 18.19 -19.46 -18.94
C LEU A 159 19.69 -19.26 -19.17
N VAL A 160 20.54 -20.26 -18.91
CA VAL A 160 21.96 -20.23 -19.28
C VAL A 160 22.14 -20.03 -20.79
N HIS A 161 21.36 -20.75 -21.60
CA HIS A 161 21.40 -20.62 -23.05
C HIS A 161 20.84 -19.26 -23.52
N ALA A 162 19.68 -18.84 -23.01
CA ALA A 162 19.02 -17.60 -23.39
C ALA A 162 19.92 -16.38 -23.09
N LEU A 163 20.58 -16.35 -21.93
CA LEU A 163 21.49 -15.26 -21.55
C LEU A 163 22.75 -15.18 -22.42
N ARG A 164 23.11 -16.24 -23.15
CA ARG A 164 24.21 -16.24 -24.13
C ARG A 164 23.77 -15.82 -25.53
N THR A 165 22.48 -15.99 -25.85
CA THR A 165 21.93 -15.75 -27.19
C THR A 165 20.95 -14.59 -27.15
N ARG A 166 21.41 -13.40 -27.57
CA ARG A 166 20.61 -12.16 -27.56
C ARG A 166 19.21 -12.33 -28.17
N ARG A 167 19.12 -12.97 -29.33
CA ARG A 167 17.84 -13.23 -30.02
C ARG A 167 16.88 -14.05 -29.15
N THR A 168 17.36 -15.14 -28.56
CA THR A 168 16.56 -16.00 -27.68
C THR A 168 16.09 -15.25 -26.45
N ALA A 169 16.97 -14.45 -25.82
CA ALA A 169 16.59 -13.60 -24.69
C ALA A 169 15.51 -12.57 -25.08
N GLU A 170 15.64 -11.90 -26.23
CA GLU A 170 14.67 -10.92 -26.71
C GLU A 170 13.30 -11.55 -26.97
N GLU A 171 13.24 -12.66 -27.70
CA GLU A 171 11.99 -13.39 -27.99
C GLU A 171 11.31 -13.87 -26.69
N PHE A 172 12.09 -14.39 -25.74
CA PHE A 172 11.60 -14.82 -24.43
C PHE A 172 11.04 -13.65 -23.61
N LEU A 173 11.79 -12.55 -23.50
CA LEU A 173 11.41 -11.37 -22.73
C LEU A 173 10.16 -10.68 -23.27
N ILE A 174 9.94 -10.68 -24.59
CA ILE A 174 8.71 -10.14 -25.18
C ILE A 174 7.48 -10.90 -24.68
N VAL A 175 7.55 -12.23 -24.64
CA VAL A 175 6.45 -13.07 -24.17
C VAL A 175 6.24 -12.88 -22.67
N ALA A 176 7.32 -12.91 -21.88
CA ALA A 176 7.23 -12.74 -20.43
C ALA A 176 6.66 -11.37 -20.03
N ASN A 177 7.15 -10.29 -20.63
CA ASN A 177 6.69 -8.92 -20.31
C ASN A 177 5.24 -8.65 -20.70
N ARG A 178 4.79 -9.21 -21.83
CA ARG A 178 3.39 -9.06 -22.27
C ARG A 178 2.44 -9.66 -21.23
N GLU A 179 2.74 -10.85 -20.75
CA GLU A 179 1.90 -11.53 -19.75
C GLU A 179 2.02 -10.87 -18.38
N ALA A 180 3.22 -10.48 -17.95
CA ALA A 180 3.41 -9.77 -16.68
C ALA A 180 2.65 -8.42 -16.65
N LEU A 181 2.65 -7.66 -17.75
CA LEU A 181 1.89 -6.41 -17.86
C LEU A 181 0.38 -6.67 -17.84
N ARG A 182 -0.09 -7.74 -18.49
CA ARG A 182 -1.50 -8.14 -18.47
C ARG A 182 -1.96 -8.45 -17.05
N ASP A 183 -1.21 -9.27 -16.32
CA ASP A 183 -1.50 -9.62 -14.92
C ASP A 183 -1.43 -8.38 -14.00
N ALA A 184 -0.47 -7.48 -14.22
CA ALA A 184 -0.32 -6.26 -13.44
C ALA A 184 -1.50 -5.28 -13.63
N ARG A 185 -2.00 -5.12 -14.86
CA ARG A 185 -3.17 -4.27 -15.16
C ARG A 185 -4.46 -4.76 -14.51
N GLN A 186 -4.60 -6.06 -14.30
CA GLN A 186 -5.74 -6.62 -13.58
C GLN A 186 -5.70 -6.29 -12.08
N ARG A 187 -4.51 -6.03 -11.52
CA ARG A 187 -4.29 -5.79 -10.10
C ARG A 187 -4.19 -4.32 -9.73
N SER A 188 -3.72 -3.47 -10.63
CA SER A 188 -3.48 -2.05 -10.37
C SER A 188 -4.30 -1.16 -11.32
N PRO A 189 -5.28 -0.40 -10.78
CA PRO A 189 -5.98 0.62 -11.55
C PRO A 189 -5.01 1.64 -12.15
N HIS A 190 -5.37 2.19 -13.32
CA HIS A 190 -4.60 3.22 -14.04
C HIS A 190 -3.13 2.86 -14.31
N LEU A 191 -2.77 1.57 -14.32
CA LEU A 191 -1.44 1.10 -14.71
C LEU A 191 -1.31 1.09 -16.23
N THR A 192 -0.67 2.11 -16.79
CA THR A 192 -0.44 2.22 -18.24
C THR A 192 0.76 1.40 -18.69
N TRP A 193 1.82 1.34 -17.88
CA TRP A 193 3.05 0.62 -18.16
C TRP A 193 3.56 -0.11 -16.90
N LYS A 194 4.49 -1.05 -17.07
CA LYS A 194 5.21 -1.73 -15.99
C LYS A 194 6.70 -1.71 -16.28
N ALA A 195 7.53 -1.60 -15.25
CA ALA A 195 8.95 -1.88 -15.32
C ALA A 195 9.17 -3.24 -16.00
N PRO A 196 9.86 -3.31 -17.14
CA PRO A 196 10.01 -4.57 -17.86
C PRO A 196 10.97 -5.50 -17.11
N ILE A 197 10.69 -6.80 -17.20
CA ILE A 197 11.67 -7.86 -16.96
C ILE A 197 12.76 -7.69 -18.01
N ASP A 198 14.00 -7.50 -17.57
CA ASP A 198 15.16 -7.31 -18.43
C ASP A 198 16.17 -8.47 -18.26
N VAL A 199 17.30 -8.39 -18.98
CA VAL A 199 18.36 -9.41 -18.92
C VAL A 199 18.98 -9.50 -17.52
N THR A 200 19.07 -8.37 -16.80
CA THR A 200 19.57 -8.30 -15.43
C THR A 200 18.68 -9.11 -14.49
N GLN A 201 17.37 -8.91 -14.57
CA GLN A 201 16.38 -9.65 -13.81
C GLN A 201 16.39 -11.14 -14.15
N LEU A 202 16.57 -11.50 -15.42
CA LEU A 202 16.73 -12.91 -15.82
C LEU A 202 17.97 -13.56 -15.22
N ALA A 203 19.11 -12.86 -15.23
CA ALA A 203 20.34 -13.34 -14.61
C ALA A 203 20.18 -13.54 -13.11
N PHE A 204 19.47 -12.63 -12.44
CA PHE A 204 19.14 -12.75 -11.03
C PHE A 204 18.22 -13.95 -10.76
N VAL A 205 17.13 -14.11 -11.52
CA VAL A 205 16.21 -15.26 -11.40
C VAL A 205 16.94 -16.58 -11.62
N ARG A 206 17.83 -16.66 -12.63
CA ARG A 206 18.68 -17.84 -12.84
C ARG A 206 19.52 -18.15 -11.61
N SER A 207 20.15 -17.14 -11.03
CA SER A 207 21.02 -17.30 -9.87
C SER A 207 20.25 -17.78 -8.63
N VAL A 208 19.01 -17.30 -8.44
CA VAL A 208 18.11 -17.80 -7.39
C VAL A 208 17.68 -19.26 -7.62
N LEU A 209 17.49 -19.68 -8.88
CA LEU A 209 17.16 -21.07 -9.22
C LEU A 209 18.36 -22.01 -9.03
N GLU A 210 19.56 -21.57 -9.39
CA GLU A 210 20.81 -22.31 -9.21
C GLU A 210 21.07 -22.60 -7.72
N GLU A 211 20.93 -21.59 -6.86
CA GLU A 211 21.23 -21.69 -5.42
C GLU A 211 19.98 -21.98 -4.55
N ASN A 212 18.89 -22.43 -5.17
CA ASN A 212 17.55 -22.43 -4.57
C ASN A 212 17.45 -23.19 -3.24
N GLU A 213 18.06 -24.37 -3.16
CA GLU A 213 18.00 -25.25 -1.99
C GLU A 213 18.65 -24.63 -0.75
N ALA A 214 19.73 -23.87 -0.96
CA ALA A 214 20.45 -23.21 0.13
C ALA A 214 19.78 -21.89 0.55
N ILE A 215 19.29 -21.11 -0.42
CA ILE A 215 18.77 -19.76 -0.19
C ILE A 215 17.35 -19.77 0.39
N LEU A 216 16.44 -20.58 -0.17
CA LEU A 216 15.01 -20.47 0.17
C LEU A 216 14.70 -20.69 1.66
N PRO A 217 15.16 -21.77 2.31
CA PRO A 217 14.87 -21.98 3.73
C PRO A 217 15.42 -20.86 4.61
N MET A 218 16.57 -20.31 4.22
CA MET A 218 17.20 -19.20 4.93
C MET A 218 16.40 -17.89 4.77
N MET A 219 15.91 -17.59 3.57
CA MET A 219 15.07 -16.42 3.31
C MET A 219 13.71 -16.52 4.00
N GLU A 220 13.11 -17.71 4.05
CA GLU A 220 11.87 -17.93 4.79
C GLU A 220 12.07 -17.73 6.29
N ARG A 221 13.16 -18.26 6.86
CA ARG A 221 13.50 -18.05 8.27
C ARG A 221 13.72 -16.57 8.57
N MET A 222 14.51 -15.87 7.75
CA MET A 222 14.73 -14.44 7.91
C MET A 222 13.43 -13.64 7.84
N ARG A 223 12.53 -14.01 6.91
CA ARG A 223 11.21 -13.38 6.77
C ARG A 223 10.37 -13.54 8.04
N GLN A 224 10.48 -14.66 8.75
CA GLN A 224 9.83 -14.91 10.03
C GLN A 224 10.52 -14.13 11.16
N ASP A 225 11.84 -14.23 11.30
CA ASP A 225 12.62 -13.54 12.35
C ASP A 225 12.42 -12.01 12.32
N LEU A 226 12.39 -11.39 11.13
CA LEU A 226 12.10 -9.96 10.97
C LEU A 226 10.68 -9.57 11.34
N SER A 227 9.73 -10.51 11.29
CA SER A 227 8.33 -10.29 11.71
C SER A 227 8.13 -10.52 13.20
N ASP A 228 8.88 -11.44 13.78
CA ASP A 228 8.70 -11.87 15.17
C ASP A 228 9.55 -11.07 16.16
N THR A 229 10.47 -10.23 15.68
CA THR A 229 11.26 -9.33 16.54
C THR A 229 10.31 -8.34 17.25
N PRO A 230 10.07 -8.50 18.57
CA PRO A 230 9.14 -7.65 19.28
C PRO A 230 9.67 -6.22 19.35
N ALA A 231 8.79 -5.23 19.26
CA ALA A 231 9.09 -3.87 19.69
C ALA A 231 9.35 -3.92 21.21
N GLY A 232 10.61 -4.14 21.60
CA GLY A 232 11.02 -4.15 23.00
C GLY A 232 10.70 -2.82 23.66
N GLY A 233 10.49 -2.82 24.98
CA GLY A 233 10.04 -1.66 25.77
C GLY A 233 10.89 -0.38 25.65
N ASP A 234 12.06 -0.44 25.01
CA ASP A 234 12.94 0.68 24.66
C ASP A 234 12.83 1.10 23.17
N GLY A 235 11.61 1.32 22.69
CA GLY A 235 11.34 2.12 21.49
C GLY A 235 11.73 1.56 20.11
N ALA A 236 11.23 2.22 19.07
CA ALA A 236 11.42 1.86 17.66
C ALA A 236 12.89 1.74 17.22
N ALA A 237 13.82 2.41 17.91
CA ALA A 237 15.24 2.33 17.60
C ALA A 237 15.86 0.97 17.97
N ALA A 238 15.50 0.40 19.13
CA ALA A 238 16.01 -0.90 19.55
C ALA A 238 15.53 -2.03 18.63
N GLU A 239 14.30 -1.93 18.12
CA GLU A 239 13.76 -2.85 17.12
C GLU A 239 14.59 -2.80 15.82
N VAL A 240 14.87 -1.60 15.32
CA VAL A 240 15.68 -1.39 14.11
C VAL A 240 17.09 -1.96 14.27
N ASP A 241 17.71 -1.77 15.44
CA ASP A 241 19.03 -2.29 15.77
C ASP A 241 19.05 -3.83 15.80
N GLY A 242 18.07 -4.43 16.47
CA GLY A 242 17.91 -5.88 16.53
C GLY A 242 17.71 -6.49 15.13
N GLN A 243 16.84 -5.88 14.32
CA GLN A 243 16.59 -6.34 12.95
C GLN A 243 17.79 -6.14 12.03
N ALA A 244 18.56 -5.05 12.18
CA ALA A 244 19.80 -4.86 11.42
C ALA A 244 20.85 -5.93 11.79
N ALA A 245 20.97 -6.30 13.07
CA ALA A 245 21.83 -7.38 13.50
C ALA A 245 21.41 -8.76 12.94
N ILE A 246 20.10 -9.02 12.86
CA ILE A 246 19.55 -10.22 12.19
C ILE A 246 19.99 -10.25 10.72
N VAL A 247 19.83 -9.14 9.99
CA VAL A 247 20.27 -9.03 8.59
C VAL A 247 21.75 -9.36 8.43
N VAL A 248 22.61 -8.87 9.33
CA VAL A 248 24.06 -9.17 9.33
C VAL A 248 24.33 -10.66 9.53
N GLY A 249 23.62 -11.31 10.45
CA GLY A 249 23.72 -12.76 10.67
C GLY A 249 23.41 -13.56 9.40
N PHE A 250 22.29 -13.22 8.75
CA PHE A 250 21.88 -13.85 7.48
C PHE A 250 22.82 -13.54 6.32
N MET A 251 23.42 -12.33 6.26
CA MET A 251 24.45 -11.99 5.28
C MET A 251 25.68 -12.90 5.37
N ARG A 252 26.13 -13.23 6.59
CA ARG A 252 27.25 -14.18 6.78
C ARG A 252 26.86 -15.58 6.29
N GLY A 253 25.66 -16.03 6.61
CA GLY A 253 25.11 -17.29 6.11
C GLY A 253 25.04 -17.32 4.57
N MET A 254 24.59 -16.24 3.95
CA MET A 254 24.48 -16.12 2.49
C MET A 254 25.83 -16.25 1.79
N ARG A 255 26.89 -15.63 2.33
CA ARG A 255 28.24 -15.78 1.78
C ARG A 255 28.77 -17.21 1.85
N MET A 256 28.39 -17.96 2.89
CA MET A 256 28.76 -19.37 3.02
C MET A 256 27.93 -20.28 2.09
N ALA A 257 26.66 -19.94 1.87
CA ALA A 257 25.77 -20.67 0.97
C ALA A 257 26.15 -20.49 -0.51
N CYS A 258 26.70 -19.31 -0.87
CA CYS A 258 27.04 -18.96 -2.25
C CYS A 258 28.53 -18.57 -2.39
N PRO A 259 29.48 -19.45 -2.09
CA PRO A 259 30.91 -19.09 -1.96
C PRO A 259 31.57 -18.70 -3.28
N ASN A 260 31.02 -19.12 -4.42
CA ASN A 260 31.57 -18.88 -5.75
C ASN A 260 30.96 -17.65 -6.45
N ARG A 261 30.07 -16.93 -5.78
CA ARG A 261 29.41 -15.74 -6.34
C ARG A 261 30.24 -14.49 -6.10
N ASP A 262 30.28 -13.63 -7.10
CA ASP A 262 30.90 -12.31 -6.98
C ASP A 262 30.15 -11.48 -5.94
N ILE A 263 30.87 -10.59 -5.25
CA ILE A 263 30.27 -9.62 -4.34
C ILE A 263 29.33 -8.67 -5.09
N ASP A 264 29.48 -8.49 -6.39
CA ASP A 264 28.57 -7.65 -7.17
C ASP A 264 27.26 -8.38 -7.57
N ASP A 265 27.15 -9.69 -7.36
CA ASP A 265 25.92 -10.45 -7.64
C ASP A 265 24.83 -10.13 -6.59
N PRO A 266 23.64 -9.62 -7.00
CA PRO A 266 22.56 -9.31 -6.08
C PRO A 266 22.09 -10.50 -5.22
N VAL A 267 22.34 -11.75 -5.65
CA VAL A 267 22.04 -12.94 -4.83
C VAL A 267 22.79 -12.93 -3.50
N VAL A 268 24.04 -12.45 -3.47
CA VAL A 268 24.84 -12.36 -2.24
C VAL A 268 24.26 -11.35 -1.25
N TRP A 269 23.54 -10.35 -1.75
CA TRP A 269 22.91 -9.27 -0.98
C TRP A 269 21.42 -9.47 -0.73
N LEU A 270 20.90 -10.68 -1.00
CA LEU A 270 19.51 -11.02 -0.77
C LEU A 270 19.00 -10.70 0.65
N PRO A 271 19.75 -10.92 1.75
CA PRO A 271 19.24 -10.59 3.08
C PRO A 271 18.82 -9.10 3.25
N PRO A 272 19.70 -8.10 3.05
CA PRO A 272 19.30 -6.70 3.13
C PRO A 272 18.33 -6.29 2.00
N LEU A 273 18.41 -6.92 0.81
CA LEU A 273 17.42 -6.70 -0.26
C LEU A 273 16.03 -7.25 0.09
N LEU A 274 15.92 -8.33 0.86
CA LEU A 274 14.66 -8.90 1.34
C LEU A 274 14.04 -7.97 2.39
N ALA A 275 14.85 -7.46 3.32
CA ALA A 275 14.40 -6.45 4.29
C ALA A 275 13.81 -5.22 3.58
N LEU A 276 14.42 -4.79 2.47
CA LEU A 276 13.93 -3.68 1.64
C LEU A 276 12.70 -4.05 0.80
N ASN A 277 12.85 -5.00 -0.12
CA ASN A 277 11.89 -5.28 -1.19
C ASN A 277 10.63 -5.97 -0.65
N VAL A 278 10.78 -6.89 0.32
CA VAL A 278 9.68 -7.69 0.86
C VAL A 278 9.10 -7.04 2.12
N LYS A 279 9.95 -6.66 3.07
CA LYS A 279 9.53 -6.11 4.37
C LYS A 279 9.40 -4.59 4.42
N ARG A 280 9.89 -3.87 3.40
CA ARG A 280 9.82 -2.40 3.31
C ARG A 280 10.46 -1.69 4.50
N ARG A 281 11.52 -2.29 5.07
CA ARG A 281 12.28 -1.75 6.22
C ARG A 281 13.42 -0.85 5.76
N TYR A 282 13.06 0.35 5.30
CA TYR A 282 14.03 1.38 4.88
C TYR A 282 14.97 1.80 6.02
N ASP A 283 14.44 1.82 7.24
CA ASP A 283 15.11 2.08 8.51
C ASP A 283 16.20 1.03 8.82
N VAL A 284 15.87 -0.25 8.72
CA VAL A 284 16.80 -1.36 8.96
C VAL A 284 17.90 -1.38 7.92
N VAL A 285 17.57 -1.12 6.65
CA VAL A 285 18.57 -1.05 5.56
C VAL A 285 19.50 0.14 5.74
N LEU A 286 18.97 1.30 6.12
CA LEU A 286 19.78 2.48 6.44
C LEU A 286 20.72 2.19 7.62
N ARG A 287 20.21 1.55 8.68
CA ARG A 287 21.01 1.15 9.84
C ARG A 287 22.11 0.18 9.43
N TYR A 288 21.75 -0.82 8.61
CA TYR A 288 22.68 -1.79 8.04
C TYR A 288 23.82 -1.11 7.28
N VAL A 289 23.50 -0.20 6.35
CA VAL A 289 24.50 0.50 5.53
C VAL A 289 25.44 1.35 6.40
N ARG A 290 24.91 2.08 7.38
CA ARG A 290 25.70 2.97 8.25
C ARG A 290 26.65 2.23 9.18
N GLU A 291 26.22 1.11 9.76
CA GLU A 291 27.01 0.41 10.80
C GLU A 291 27.78 -0.79 10.28
N TYR A 292 27.23 -1.51 9.31
CA TYR A 292 27.72 -2.83 8.90
C TYR A 292 28.11 -2.91 7.42
N GLY A 293 27.67 -1.96 6.60
CA GLY A 293 27.96 -1.93 5.16
C GLY A 293 29.45 -1.80 4.85
N GLY A 294 30.18 -0.98 5.64
CA GLY A 294 31.61 -0.74 5.43
C GLY A 294 31.96 -0.24 4.02
N PRO A 295 33.21 -0.40 3.55
CA PRO A 295 33.63 0.02 2.21
C PRO A 295 33.05 -0.84 1.07
N ALA A 296 32.37 -1.94 1.38
CA ALA A 296 31.76 -2.83 0.38
C ALA A 296 30.52 -2.21 -0.28
N VAL A 297 29.85 -1.26 0.38
CA VAL A 297 28.67 -0.58 -0.15
C VAL A 297 29.10 0.69 -0.88
N SER A 298 29.52 0.54 -2.14
CA SER A 298 29.87 1.65 -3.02
C SER A 298 28.64 2.42 -3.53
N ASP A 299 28.85 3.55 -4.20
CA ASP A 299 27.77 4.36 -4.79
C ASP A 299 26.92 3.58 -5.80
N SER A 300 27.50 2.59 -6.50
CA SER A 300 26.81 1.73 -7.47
C SER A 300 26.28 0.43 -6.87
N HIS A 301 26.34 0.25 -5.55
CA HIS A 301 25.97 -1.00 -4.90
C HIS A 301 24.49 -1.36 -5.10
N PRO A 302 24.12 -2.64 -5.27
CA PRO A 302 22.74 -3.09 -5.48
C PRO A 302 21.74 -2.56 -4.43
N LEU A 303 22.16 -2.42 -3.17
CA LEU A 303 21.31 -1.84 -2.10
C LEU A 303 20.97 -0.37 -2.33
N HIS A 304 21.93 0.45 -2.75
CA HIS A 304 21.68 1.87 -3.05
C HIS A 304 20.81 2.01 -4.30
N GLN A 305 21.02 1.17 -5.31
CA GLN A 305 20.18 1.11 -6.49
C GLN A 305 18.75 0.68 -6.14
N ALA A 306 18.58 -0.32 -5.27
CA ALA A 306 17.25 -0.77 -4.85
C ALA A 306 16.51 0.31 -4.04
N LEU A 307 17.21 0.99 -3.12
CA LEU A 307 16.65 2.10 -2.36
C LEU A 307 16.22 3.26 -3.27
N PHE A 308 17.07 3.63 -4.23
CA PHE A 308 16.72 4.61 -5.25
C PHE A 308 15.55 4.12 -6.13
N GLY A 309 15.50 2.84 -6.46
CA GLY A 309 14.41 2.22 -7.22
C GLY A 309 13.06 2.35 -6.51
N HIS A 310 13.01 2.10 -5.20
CA HIS A 310 11.81 2.30 -4.37
C HIS A 310 11.36 3.76 -4.35
N PHE A 311 12.31 4.69 -4.19
CA PHE A 311 12.05 6.12 -4.27
C PHE A 311 11.48 6.52 -5.64
N SER A 312 12.14 6.10 -6.72
CA SER A 312 11.71 6.39 -8.09
C SER A 312 10.35 5.77 -8.40
N ALA A 313 10.08 4.56 -7.93
CA ALA A 313 8.79 3.90 -8.11
C ALA A 313 7.66 4.66 -7.42
N SER A 314 7.91 5.17 -6.20
CA SER A 314 6.95 6.01 -5.48
C SER A 314 6.66 7.30 -6.24
N CYS A 315 7.70 7.98 -6.75
CA CYS A 315 7.56 9.17 -7.60
C CYS A 315 6.78 8.90 -8.90
N SER A 316 7.06 7.78 -9.59
CA SER A 316 6.31 7.38 -10.78
C SER A 316 4.86 7.04 -10.47
N ALA A 317 4.59 6.33 -9.36
CA ALA A 317 3.24 6.00 -8.93
C ALA A 317 2.40 7.25 -8.66
N MET A 318 2.94 8.22 -7.94
CA MET A 318 2.28 9.51 -7.75
C MET A 318 2.06 10.22 -9.09
N THR A 319 3.10 10.30 -9.92
CA THR A 319 3.01 10.96 -11.24
C THR A 319 1.91 10.36 -12.12
N ASP A 320 1.86 9.02 -12.25
CA ASP A 320 0.91 8.33 -13.11
C ASP A 320 -0.52 8.48 -12.58
N LEU A 321 -0.72 8.33 -11.27
CA LEU A 321 -2.05 8.48 -10.66
C LEU A 321 -2.54 9.92 -10.71
N ILE A 322 -1.67 10.90 -10.43
CA ILE A 322 -2.03 12.32 -10.52
C ILE A 322 -2.42 12.68 -11.95
N ARG A 323 -1.65 12.23 -12.96
CA ARG A 323 -2.02 12.45 -14.36
C ARG A 323 -3.32 11.76 -14.74
N ALA A 324 -3.54 10.52 -14.30
CA ALA A 324 -4.76 9.78 -14.63
C ALA A 324 -6.01 10.39 -13.99
N VAL A 325 -5.89 10.99 -12.81
CA VAL A 325 -7.01 11.52 -12.04
C VAL A 325 -7.25 13.01 -12.33
N PHE A 326 -6.18 13.81 -12.38
CA PHE A 326 -6.25 15.26 -12.48
C PHE A 326 -5.79 15.81 -13.84
N GLY A 327 -5.26 14.96 -14.73
CA GLY A 327 -4.75 15.39 -16.04
C GLY A 327 -5.81 16.09 -16.90
N ASP A 328 -7.05 15.62 -16.84
CA ASP A 328 -8.17 16.21 -17.57
C ASP A 328 -8.86 17.36 -16.80
N MET A 329 -8.53 17.55 -15.51
CA MET A 329 -9.09 18.61 -14.66
C MET A 329 -8.24 19.89 -14.63
N GLY A 330 -6.98 19.84 -15.08
CA GLY A 330 -5.99 20.91 -14.88
C GLY A 330 -5.63 21.74 -16.12
N GLY A 331 -6.40 21.68 -17.20
CA GLY A 331 -6.12 22.44 -18.42
C GLY A 331 -6.47 23.94 -18.27
N PRO A 332 -5.62 24.87 -18.75
CA PRO A 332 -6.02 26.27 -18.85
C PRO A 332 -7.15 26.39 -19.88
N GLY A 333 -8.38 26.58 -19.39
CA GLY A 333 -9.61 26.62 -20.21
C GLY A 333 -10.49 25.36 -20.12
N SER A 334 -10.05 24.28 -19.45
CA SER A 334 -10.98 23.25 -19.00
C SER A 334 -11.64 23.78 -17.74
N GLY A 335 -12.86 24.32 -17.86
CA GLY A 335 -13.60 24.84 -16.71
C GLY A 335 -13.63 23.80 -15.59
N VAL A 336 -12.98 24.10 -14.48
CA VAL A 336 -13.27 23.51 -13.16
C VAL A 336 -14.58 24.12 -12.66
N ASP A 337 -15.56 24.28 -13.56
CA ASP A 337 -16.82 24.95 -13.27
C ASP A 337 -17.69 23.98 -12.47
N GLY A 338 -17.44 23.96 -11.16
CA GLY A 338 -18.34 23.41 -10.16
C GLY A 338 -18.41 21.89 -10.04
N HIS A 339 -17.62 21.10 -10.78
CA HIS A 339 -17.61 19.66 -10.59
C HIS A 339 -16.95 19.27 -9.26
N ALA A 340 -17.68 18.47 -8.47
CA ALA A 340 -17.22 17.94 -7.19
C ALA A 340 -16.01 17.00 -7.43
N LEU A 341 -14.96 17.16 -6.62
CA LEU A 341 -13.86 16.21 -6.59
C LEU A 341 -14.40 14.85 -6.13
N SER A 342 -14.12 13.79 -6.91
CA SER A 342 -14.49 12.43 -6.56
C SER A 342 -13.31 11.51 -6.76
N LEU A 343 -12.62 11.20 -5.66
CA LEU A 343 -11.49 10.28 -5.64
C LEU A 343 -11.92 8.93 -5.09
N SER A 344 -11.84 7.89 -5.93
CA SER A 344 -12.09 6.52 -5.49
C SER A 344 -11.17 6.14 -4.34
N ARG A 345 -11.69 5.39 -3.36
CA ARG A 345 -10.92 4.92 -2.20
C ARG A 345 -9.61 4.19 -2.58
N PRO A 346 -9.59 3.28 -3.57
CA PRO A 346 -8.34 2.61 -3.98
C PRO A 346 -7.26 3.59 -4.49
N VAL A 347 -7.67 4.68 -5.14
CA VAL A 347 -6.74 5.71 -5.62
C VAL A 347 -6.14 6.48 -4.44
N ARG A 348 -6.96 6.90 -3.46
CA ARG A 348 -6.46 7.58 -2.25
C ARG A 348 -5.48 6.71 -1.48
N GLU A 349 -5.86 5.47 -1.21
CA GLU A 349 -5.01 4.50 -0.50
C GLU A 349 -3.67 4.30 -1.22
N THR A 350 -3.67 4.23 -2.55
CA THR A 350 -2.43 4.08 -3.32
C THR A 350 -1.58 5.36 -3.30
N LEU A 351 -2.18 6.54 -3.39
CA LEU A 351 -1.47 7.83 -3.31
C LEU A 351 -0.86 8.03 -1.92
N ASP A 352 -1.61 7.77 -0.85
CA ASP A 352 -1.11 7.86 0.53
C ASP A 352 0.04 6.89 0.78
N GLU A 353 -0.09 5.64 0.33
CA GLU A 353 0.98 4.66 0.45
C GLU A 353 2.22 5.07 -0.37
N ALA A 354 2.03 5.63 -1.58
CA ALA A 354 3.14 6.13 -2.38
C ALA A 354 3.83 7.34 -1.72
N ARG A 355 3.07 8.27 -1.12
CA ARG A 355 3.62 9.42 -0.37
C ARG A 355 4.38 8.97 0.87
N ARG A 356 3.82 8.03 1.64
CA ARG A 356 4.46 7.48 2.85
C ARG A 356 5.79 6.81 2.52
N ARG A 357 5.84 6.02 1.44
CA ARG A 357 7.07 5.38 0.98
C ARG A 357 8.06 6.35 0.38
N PHE A 358 7.57 7.36 -0.33
CA PHE A 358 8.40 8.45 -0.79
C PHE A 358 9.13 9.12 0.38
N ASP A 359 8.41 9.48 1.46
CA ASP A 359 8.99 10.06 2.66
C ASP A 359 10.04 9.13 3.31
N GLN A 360 9.67 7.87 3.55
CA GLN A 360 10.58 6.88 4.15
C GLN A 360 11.84 6.63 3.31
N SER A 361 11.69 6.46 1.99
CA SER A 361 12.82 6.22 1.09
C SER A 361 13.67 7.48 0.88
N LEU A 362 13.07 8.67 0.82
CA LEU A 362 13.79 9.94 0.74
C LEU A 362 14.60 10.20 2.00
N ASN A 363 14.02 9.95 3.17
CA ASN A 363 14.72 10.05 4.46
C ASN A 363 15.90 9.07 4.50
N ALA A 364 15.72 7.83 4.05
CA ALA A 364 16.81 6.85 3.97
C ALA A 364 17.90 7.26 2.97
N LEU A 365 17.54 7.79 1.79
CA LEU A 365 18.50 8.31 0.80
C LEU A 365 19.30 9.50 1.36
N ASN A 366 18.62 10.43 2.04
CA ASN A 366 19.24 11.60 2.64
C ASN A 366 20.17 11.21 3.80
N ALA A 367 19.67 10.41 4.73
CA ALA A 367 20.41 9.91 5.87
C ALA A 367 21.60 9.01 5.45
N GLY A 368 21.47 8.26 4.35
CA GLY A 368 22.54 7.46 3.77
C GLY A 368 23.59 8.28 3.01
N GLY A 369 23.44 9.61 2.91
CA GLY A 369 24.37 10.47 2.16
C GLY A 369 24.25 10.36 0.64
N LEU A 370 23.29 9.59 0.12
CA LEU A 370 23.15 9.31 -1.32
C LEU A 370 22.74 10.54 -2.13
N MET A 371 22.12 11.52 -1.47
CA MET A 371 21.78 12.83 -2.04
C MET A 371 23.01 13.65 -2.46
N ALA A 372 24.15 13.43 -1.80
CA ALA A 372 25.42 14.09 -2.09
C ALA A 372 26.26 13.36 -3.15
N THR A 373 25.92 12.11 -3.47
CA THR A 373 26.64 11.33 -4.49
C THR A 373 26.42 11.89 -5.89
N ARG A 374 27.42 11.71 -6.76
CA ARG A 374 27.37 12.19 -8.15
C ARG A 374 26.36 11.42 -9.01
N LEU A 375 26.12 10.15 -8.69
CA LEU A 375 25.25 9.27 -9.46
C LEU A 375 23.77 9.41 -9.07
N ILE A 376 23.45 9.38 -7.78
CA ILE A 376 22.06 9.33 -7.31
C ILE A 376 21.49 10.74 -7.07
N GLY A 377 22.29 11.66 -6.52
CA GLY A 377 21.84 13.00 -6.14
C GLY A 377 21.12 13.77 -7.26
N PRO A 378 21.70 13.92 -8.47
CA PRO A 378 21.03 14.59 -9.58
C PRO A 378 19.72 13.93 -10.02
N ARG A 379 19.66 12.59 -9.97
CA ARG A 379 18.47 11.81 -10.36
C ARG A 379 17.33 12.02 -9.36
N VAL A 380 17.64 12.01 -8.06
CA VAL A 380 16.65 12.33 -7.02
C VAL A 380 16.10 13.74 -7.21
N ARG A 381 16.97 14.74 -7.41
CA ARG A 381 16.55 16.12 -7.68
C ARG A 381 15.64 16.25 -8.90
N GLY A 382 15.97 15.54 -9.98
CA GLY A 382 15.14 15.51 -11.19
C GLY A 382 13.73 14.98 -10.92
N LEU A 383 13.62 13.87 -10.19
CA LEU A 383 12.33 13.27 -9.82
C LEU A 383 11.53 14.16 -8.85
N LEU A 384 12.19 14.75 -7.85
CA LEU A 384 11.55 15.70 -6.94
C LEU A 384 10.97 16.91 -7.69
N GLY A 385 11.75 17.46 -8.63
CA GLY A 385 11.31 18.57 -9.48
C GLY A 385 10.14 18.19 -10.40
N GLU A 386 10.15 16.97 -10.96
CA GLU A 386 9.06 16.46 -11.81
C GLU A 386 7.74 16.35 -11.03
N VAL A 387 7.76 15.66 -9.88
CA VAL A 387 6.54 15.46 -9.06
C VAL A 387 6.04 16.79 -8.49
N THR A 388 6.95 17.63 -7.99
CA THR A 388 6.58 18.95 -7.45
C THR A 388 5.93 19.81 -8.53
N ARG A 389 6.53 19.87 -9.73
CA ARG A 389 5.97 20.63 -10.85
C ARG A 389 4.56 20.15 -11.20
N LEU A 390 4.37 18.84 -11.30
CA LEU A 390 3.07 18.24 -11.59
C LEU A 390 2.03 18.58 -10.51
N LEU A 391 2.39 18.46 -9.23
CA LEU A 391 1.52 18.84 -8.12
C LEU A 391 1.15 20.33 -8.20
N THR A 392 2.12 21.20 -8.42
CA THR A 392 1.88 22.66 -8.49
C THR A 392 1.11 23.08 -9.72
N SER A 393 1.28 22.42 -10.87
CA SER A 393 0.62 22.79 -12.11
C SER A 393 -0.80 22.22 -12.24
N THR A 394 -1.05 21.06 -11.65
CA THR A 394 -2.27 20.27 -11.91
C THR A 394 -3.15 20.16 -10.67
N VAL A 395 -2.56 19.84 -9.51
CA VAL A 395 -3.33 19.58 -8.28
C VAL A 395 -3.57 20.85 -7.48
N LEU A 396 -2.56 21.71 -7.37
CA LEU A 396 -2.62 22.92 -6.54
C LEU A 396 -3.70 23.92 -6.97
N PRO A 397 -3.95 24.18 -8.27
CA PRO A 397 -5.05 25.05 -8.69
C PRO A 397 -6.42 24.49 -8.29
N VAL A 398 -6.62 23.17 -8.48
CA VAL A 398 -7.87 22.47 -8.12
C VAL A 398 -8.10 22.54 -6.62
N VAL A 399 -7.08 22.24 -5.80
CA VAL A 399 -7.26 22.24 -4.34
C VAL A 399 -7.54 23.64 -3.81
N VAL A 400 -6.90 24.69 -4.34
CA VAL A 400 -7.17 26.08 -3.94
C VAL A 400 -8.61 26.46 -4.25
N ASP A 401 -9.08 26.18 -5.47
CA ASP A 401 -10.44 26.55 -5.89
C ASP A 401 -11.53 25.77 -5.14
N ARG A 402 -11.35 24.46 -4.99
CA ARG A 402 -12.30 23.62 -4.24
C ARG A 402 -12.31 23.95 -2.75
N THR A 403 -11.17 24.30 -2.16
CA THR A 403 -11.10 24.77 -0.77
C THR A 403 -11.85 26.07 -0.57
N ARG A 404 -11.67 27.04 -1.48
CA ARG A 404 -12.44 28.29 -1.46
C ARG A 404 -13.94 28.03 -1.54
N THR A 405 -14.36 27.16 -2.46
CA THR A 405 -15.76 26.77 -2.63
C THR A 405 -16.31 26.11 -1.36
N ALA A 406 -15.57 25.16 -0.79
CA ALA A 406 -15.97 24.46 0.42
C ALA A 406 -16.02 25.39 1.65
N ALA A 407 -15.08 26.34 1.76
CA ALA A 407 -15.07 27.35 2.82
C ALA A 407 -16.23 28.34 2.68
N ALA A 408 -16.65 28.69 1.46
CA ALA A 408 -17.79 29.58 1.21
C ALA A 408 -19.17 28.91 1.37
N ALA A 409 -19.23 27.56 1.40
CA ALA A 409 -20.46 26.78 1.48
C ALA A 409 -21.14 26.85 2.87
N ARG A 410 -21.85 27.95 3.11
CA ARG A 410 -22.47 28.28 4.40
C ARG A 410 -23.61 27.34 4.78
N ASN A 411 -24.57 27.17 3.87
CA ASN A 411 -25.85 26.54 4.18
C ASN A 411 -25.78 25.01 4.22
N ALA A 412 -24.89 24.41 3.43
CA ALA A 412 -24.70 22.97 3.32
C ALA A 412 -23.24 22.64 3.05
N PRO A 413 -22.72 21.48 3.49
CA PRO A 413 -21.39 21.03 3.14
C PRO A 413 -21.26 20.87 1.61
N SER A 414 -20.08 21.19 1.08
CA SER A 414 -19.73 20.82 -0.30
C SER A 414 -19.77 19.29 -0.43
N PRO A 415 -20.29 18.74 -1.54
CA PRO A 415 -20.40 17.28 -1.73
C PRO A 415 -19.05 16.55 -1.67
N ASP A 416 -17.94 17.25 -1.90
CA ASP A 416 -16.57 16.76 -1.93
C ASP A 416 -15.71 17.26 -0.75
N HIS A 417 -16.33 17.72 0.34
CA HIS A 417 -15.59 18.32 1.46
C HIS A 417 -14.46 17.41 1.99
N ASP A 418 -14.74 16.12 2.19
CA ASP A 418 -13.75 15.15 2.71
C ASP A 418 -12.62 14.89 1.70
N ASP A 419 -12.92 14.93 0.40
CA ASP A 419 -11.92 14.78 -0.67
C ASP A 419 -10.99 16.00 -0.71
N VAL A 420 -11.55 17.20 -0.49
CA VAL A 420 -10.79 18.45 -0.41
C VAL A 420 -9.89 18.45 0.82
N VAL A 421 -10.40 18.07 2.00
CA VAL A 421 -9.60 17.94 3.23
C VAL A 421 -8.45 16.96 3.02
N TRP A 422 -8.74 15.77 2.50
CA TRP A 422 -7.72 14.76 2.21
C TRP A 422 -6.65 15.28 1.22
N LEU A 423 -7.07 15.96 0.15
CA LEU A 423 -6.15 16.48 -0.85
C LEU A 423 -5.27 17.62 -0.31
N LEU A 424 -5.81 18.46 0.58
CA LEU A 424 -5.04 19.47 1.30
C LEU A 424 -3.96 18.82 2.17
N GLU A 425 -4.32 17.83 2.99
CA GLU A 425 -3.38 17.07 3.82
C GLU A 425 -2.29 16.43 2.96
N PHE A 426 -2.67 15.83 1.83
CA PHE A 426 -1.74 15.19 0.91
C PHE A 426 -0.68 16.18 0.37
N VAL A 427 -1.13 17.32 -0.18
CA VAL A 427 -0.23 18.34 -0.75
C VAL A 427 0.65 18.99 0.32
N TRP A 428 0.14 19.15 1.54
CA TRP A 428 0.91 19.77 2.62
C TRP A 428 1.91 18.84 3.24
N ALA A 429 1.54 17.58 3.45
CA ALA A 429 2.46 16.57 3.89
C ALA A 429 3.60 16.37 2.88
N TRP A 430 3.31 16.50 1.58
CA TRP A 430 4.34 16.59 0.53
C TRP A 430 5.29 17.78 0.76
N GLY A 431 4.75 18.99 0.90
CA GLY A 431 5.55 20.20 1.15
C GLY A 431 6.41 20.10 2.43
N ALA A 432 5.87 19.55 3.51
CA ALA A 432 6.60 19.32 4.76
C ALA A 432 7.74 18.31 4.59
N THR A 433 7.50 17.22 3.85
CA THR A 433 8.53 16.20 3.53
C THR A 433 9.69 16.82 2.76
N LEU A 434 9.39 17.65 1.76
CA LEU A 434 10.42 18.38 1.00
C LEU A 434 11.20 19.34 1.92
N GLY A 435 10.52 20.09 2.78
CA GLY A 435 11.15 21.01 3.73
C GLY A 435 12.14 20.31 4.67
N GLY A 436 11.79 19.11 5.15
CA GLY A 436 12.64 18.30 6.04
C GLY A 436 14.00 17.90 5.43
N VAL A 437 14.09 17.80 4.10
CA VAL A 437 15.33 17.50 3.37
C VAL A 437 15.94 18.71 2.67
N GLY A 438 15.50 19.93 3.02
CA GLY A 438 16.05 21.18 2.49
C GLY A 438 15.54 21.58 1.11
N TYR A 439 14.44 21.00 0.63
CA TYR A 439 13.76 21.40 -0.61
C TYR A 439 12.55 22.28 -0.26
N ALA A 440 12.56 23.53 -0.69
CA ALA A 440 11.42 24.42 -0.52
C ALA A 440 10.55 24.43 -1.79
N SER A 441 9.22 24.47 -1.62
CA SER A 441 8.29 24.86 -2.69
C SER A 441 7.61 26.18 -2.30
N PRO A 442 8.08 27.31 -2.87
CA PRO A 442 7.46 28.61 -2.65
C PRO A 442 5.99 28.64 -3.08
N GLU A 443 5.62 27.89 -4.12
CA GLU A 443 4.24 27.84 -4.65
C GLU A 443 3.27 27.22 -3.64
N ILE A 444 3.64 26.09 -3.03
CA ILE A 444 2.84 25.45 -1.98
C ILE A 444 2.74 26.39 -0.77
N THR A 445 3.85 27.03 -0.38
CA THR A 445 3.88 27.98 0.74
C THR A 445 2.98 29.20 0.48
N ALA A 446 3.01 29.76 -0.74
CA ALA A 446 2.18 30.89 -1.13
C ALA A 446 0.69 30.49 -1.23
N ALA A 447 0.39 29.30 -1.75
CA ALA A 447 -0.97 28.77 -1.75
C ALA A 447 -1.51 28.59 -0.33
N ARG A 448 -0.67 28.17 0.63
CA ARG A 448 -1.03 28.15 2.05
C ARG A 448 -1.46 29.48 2.59
N GLY A 449 -0.66 30.53 2.36
CA GLY A 449 -1.01 31.87 2.80
C GLY A 449 -2.38 32.29 2.26
N ARG A 450 -2.61 32.09 0.96
CA ARG A 450 -3.89 32.43 0.31
C ARG A 450 -5.08 31.65 0.86
N ILE A 451 -4.96 30.32 1.01
CA ILE A 451 -6.06 29.51 1.53
C ILE A 451 -6.40 29.90 2.98
N VAL A 452 -5.38 30.13 3.82
CA VAL A 452 -5.58 30.57 5.21
C VAL A 452 -6.28 31.93 5.25
N GLU A 453 -5.89 32.87 4.41
CA GLU A 453 -6.53 34.18 4.30
C GLU A 453 -8.00 34.08 3.85
N GLU A 454 -8.26 33.32 2.78
CA GLU A 454 -9.62 33.10 2.25
C GLU A 454 -10.53 32.39 3.26
N ALA A 455 -10.01 31.38 3.97
CA ALA A 455 -10.72 30.71 5.05
C ALA A 455 -11.01 31.66 6.23
N GLY A 456 -10.09 32.57 6.55
CA GLY A 456 -10.30 33.64 7.53
C GLY A 456 -11.45 34.57 7.14
N ILE A 457 -11.51 34.97 5.87
CA ILE A 457 -12.64 35.75 5.33
C ILE A 457 -13.94 34.96 5.51
N ALA A 458 -13.96 33.68 5.11
CA ALA A 458 -15.14 32.82 5.26
C ALA A 458 -15.57 32.66 6.72
N PHE A 459 -14.63 32.52 7.66
CA PHE A 459 -14.90 32.44 9.10
C PHE A 459 -15.54 33.73 9.63
N ILE A 460 -15.02 34.90 9.22
CA ILE A 460 -15.58 36.20 9.60
C ILE A 460 -17.02 36.32 9.07
N GLN A 461 -17.29 35.85 7.84
CA GLN A 461 -18.65 35.84 7.29
C GLN A 461 -19.57 34.88 8.06
N ALA A 462 -19.08 33.68 8.44
CA ALA A 462 -19.83 32.70 9.21
C ALA A 462 -20.20 33.20 10.61
N THR A 463 -19.40 34.11 11.18
CA THR A 463 -19.58 34.68 12.53
C THR A 463 -20.29 36.03 12.54
N LYS A 464 -20.77 36.52 11.38
CA LYS A 464 -21.61 37.73 11.34
C LYS A 464 -22.92 37.53 12.09
N ALA A 465 -23.30 38.56 12.84
CA ALA A 465 -24.59 38.58 13.51
C ALA A 465 -25.70 38.81 12.48
N GLU A 466 -26.66 37.89 12.43
CA GLU A 466 -27.93 38.06 11.71
C GLU A 466 -29.05 37.62 12.65
N ASP A 467 -30.28 38.07 12.37
CA ASP A 467 -31.42 37.95 13.28
C ASP A 467 -32.12 36.57 13.25
N ASP A 468 -31.64 35.65 12.40
CA ASP A 468 -32.19 34.29 12.29
C ASP A 468 -31.50 33.32 13.26
N ASP A 469 -32.19 32.98 14.34
CA ASP A 469 -31.75 32.04 15.38
C ASP A 469 -31.86 30.57 14.95
N GLU A 470 -32.68 30.24 13.93
CA GLU A 470 -32.82 28.86 13.43
C GLU A 470 -31.55 28.39 12.67
N ALA A 471 -30.73 29.35 12.22
CA ALA A 471 -29.48 29.09 11.51
C ALA A 471 -28.25 28.85 12.43
N LEU A 472 -28.38 28.94 13.76
CA LEU A 472 -27.23 28.86 14.67
C LEU A 472 -26.48 27.50 14.64
N PRO A 473 -27.16 26.33 14.63
CA PRO A 473 -26.48 25.04 14.46
C PRO A 473 -25.75 24.92 13.11
N ALA A 474 -26.38 25.38 12.02
CA ALA A 474 -25.77 25.37 10.68
C ALA A 474 -24.51 26.25 10.62
N ARG A 475 -24.50 27.39 11.33
CA ARG A 475 -23.32 28.26 11.46
C ARG A 475 -22.20 27.59 12.24
N MET A 476 -22.49 26.93 13.36
CA MET A 476 -21.46 26.17 14.09
C MET A 476 -20.86 25.08 13.21
N GLN A 477 -21.70 24.30 12.51
CA GLN A 477 -21.23 23.28 11.59
C GLN A 477 -20.37 23.87 10.46
N HIS A 478 -20.72 25.07 9.95
CA HIS A 478 -19.90 25.76 8.96
C HIS A 478 -18.52 26.17 9.53
N ILE A 479 -18.47 26.70 10.74
CA ILE A 479 -17.22 27.04 11.43
C ILE A 479 -16.34 25.79 11.63
N VAL A 480 -16.95 24.68 12.05
CA VAL A 480 -16.23 23.40 12.22
C VAL A 480 -15.67 22.90 10.88
N ARG A 481 -16.43 23.00 9.78
CA ARG A 481 -15.94 22.67 8.43
C ARG A 481 -14.77 23.54 8.00
N ILE A 482 -14.81 24.85 8.27
CA ILE A 482 -13.67 25.75 8.00
C ILE A 482 -12.46 25.34 8.84
N ASN A 483 -12.66 25.00 10.12
CA ASN A 483 -11.58 24.55 11.00
C ASN A 483 -10.96 23.23 10.53
N ARG A 484 -11.74 22.29 9.98
CA ARG A 484 -11.21 21.06 9.37
C ARG A 484 -10.32 21.35 8.16
N LEU A 485 -10.74 22.25 7.26
CA LEU A 485 -9.93 22.68 6.11
C LEU A 485 -8.61 23.33 6.56
N LEU A 486 -8.64 24.16 7.60
CA LEU A 486 -7.44 24.78 8.17
C LEU A 486 -6.54 23.75 8.88
N GLY A 487 -7.15 22.79 9.58
CA GLY A 487 -6.47 21.70 10.27
C GLY A 487 -5.60 20.87 9.32
N ALA A 488 -6.10 20.59 8.10
CA ALA A 488 -5.35 19.94 7.04
C ALA A 488 -4.06 20.68 6.64
N LEU A 489 -3.97 21.99 6.94
CA LEU A 489 -2.81 22.85 6.65
C LEU A 489 -1.91 23.10 7.87
N GLY A 490 -2.18 22.43 8.99
CA GLY A 490 -1.56 22.73 10.28
C GLY A 490 -1.88 24.13 10.79
N ALA A 491 -3.07 24.65 10.47
CA ALA A 491 -3.61 25.92 10.96
C ALA A 491 -4.94 25.66 11.68
N ASP A 492 -5.49 26.69 12.32
CA ASP A 492 -6.81 26.61 12.96
C ASP A 492 -7.51 27.97 12.90
N VAL A 493 -8.76 28.02 13.37
CA VAL A 493 -9.56 29.26 13.39
C VAL A 493 -9.15 30.26 14.47
N THR A 494 -8.26 29.89 15.40
CA THR A 494 -7.90 30.70 16.58
C THR A 494 -7.54 32.15 16.24
N PRO A 495 -6.78 32.46 15.17
CA PRO A 495 -6.38 33.84 14.85
C PRO A 495 -7.55 34.80 14.61
N TRP A 496 -8.74 34.28 14.24
CA TRP A 496 -9.92 35.10 13.96
C TRP A 496 -11.00 35.02 15.06
N VAL A 497 -10.80 34.17 16.06
CA VAL A 497 -11.70 34.09 17.22
C VAL A 497 -11.48 35.31 18.11
N SER A 498 -12.54 36.09 18.31
CA SER A 498 -12.49 37.33 19.06
C SER A 498 -13.62 37.42 20.09
N ALA A 499 -13.29 37.91 21.28
CA ALA A 499 -14.23 38.15 22.36
C ALA A 499 -15.32 39.17 21.99
N VAL A 500 -15.11 40.02 20.98
CA VAL A 500 -16.11 41.00 20.53
C VAL A 500 -17.06 40.49 19.45
N SER A 501 -16.88 39.25 18.96
CA SER A 501 -17.74 38.69 17.92
C SER A 501 -19.11 38.29 18.46
N GLN A 502 -20.10 39.19 18.32
CA GLN A 502 -21.46 38.97 18.81
C GLN A 502 -22.13 37.73 18.18
N GLY A 503 -21.92 37.49 16.88
CA GLY A 503 -22.49 36.31 16.22
C GLY A 503 -21.90 35.01 16.76
N LEU A 504 -20.58 34.95 16.99
CA LEU A 504 -19.94 33.79 17.61
C LEU A 504 -20.38 33.59 19.06
N GLN A 505 -20.54 34.66 19.84
CA GLN A 505 -21.10 34.57 21.20
C GLN A 505 -22.52 33.99 21.21
N ARG A 506 -23.40 34.39 20.27
CA ARG A 506 -24.76 33.84 20.15
C ARG A 506 -24.75 32.35 19.82
N VAL A 507 -23.91 31.94 18.85
CA VAL A 507 -23.75 30.53 18.48
C VAL A 507 -23.25 29.70 19.67
N VAL A 508 -22.21 30.15 20.37
CA VAL A 508 -21.67 29.43 21.53
C VAL A 508 -22.67 29.38 22.68
N ARG A 509 -23.39 30.48 22.96
CA ARG A 509 -24.45 30.52 23.98
C ARG A 509 -25.53 29.48 23.69
N HIS A 510 -26.01 29.38 22.45
CA HIS A 510 -26.99 28.37 22.03
C HIS A 510 -26.54 26.93 22.34
N TYR A 511 -25.28 26.60 22.05
CA TYR A 511 -24.72 25.28 22.34
C TYR A 511 -24.52 25.04 23.85
N LEU A 512 -24.16 26.07 24.61
CA LEU A 512 -24.01 25.97 26.06
C LEU A 512 -25.35 25.88 26.81
N ASP A 513 -26.42 26.44 26.25
CA ASP A 513 -27.78 26.39 26.83
C ASP A 513 -28.56 25.12 26.40
N GLY A 514 -28.26 24.55 25.22
CA GLY A 514 -29.02 23.41 24.66
C GLY A 514 -28.86 22.10 25.45
N ALA A 515 -29.61 21.03 25.14
CA ALA A 515 -29.42 19.72 25.80
C ALA A 515 -28.51 18.75 25.01
N ALA A 516 -28.13 19.13 23.78
CA ALA A 516 -27.36 18.27 22.87
C ALA A 516 -25.90 18.07 23.32
N GLU A 517 -25.36 16.90 22.96
CA GLU A 517 -23.94 16.59 23.15
C GLU A 517 -23.08 17.52 22.28
N ILE A 518 -22.01 18.07 22.88
CA ILE A 518 -21.05 18.93 22.18
C ILE A 518 -19.93 18.04 21.67
N THR A 519 -19.75 17.99 20.35
CA THR A 519 -18.67 17.21 19.74
C THR A 519 -17.29 17.81 20.07
N PRO A 520 -16.19 17.02 19.99
CA PRO A 520 -14.84 17.54 20.26
C PRO A 520 -14.44 18.75 19.40
N GLU A 521 -14.94 18.80 18.16
CA GLU A 521 -14.63 19.87 17.20
C GLU A 521 -15.40 21.15 17.51
N GLU A 522 -16.67 21.05 17.93
CA GLU A 522 -17.45 22.17 18.43
C GLU A 522 -16.87 22.69 19.74
N ARG A 523 -16.47 21.78 20.63
CA ARG A 523 -15.80 22.12 21.89
C ARG A 523 -14.51 22.90 21.64
N PHE A 524 -13.71 22.51 20.65
CA PHE A 524 -12.50 23.25 20.29
C PHE A 524 -12.82 24.73 19.99
N VAL A 525 -13.86 25.02 19.19
CA VAL A 525 -14.27 26.39 18.86
C VAL A 525 -14.74 27.14 20.11
N ILE A 526 -15.55 26.50 20.95
CA ILE A 526 -16.04 27.07 22.22
C ILE A 526 -14.85 27.42 23.13
N ASP A 527 -13.91 26.50 23.33
CA ASP A 527 -12.74 26.69 24.18
C ASP A 527 -11.88 27.88 23.70
N ARG A 528 -11.73 28.06 22.38
CA ARG A 528 -11.02 29.23 21.81
C ARG A 528 -11.73 30.54 22.09
N LEU A 529 -13.06 30.59 21.99
CA LEU A 529 -13.82 31.79 22.35
C LEU A 529 -13.67 32.10 23.84
N ILE A 530 -13.80 31.09 24.70
CA ILE A 530 -13.67 31.26 26.16
C ILE A 530 -12.28 31.73 26.54
N ALA A 531 -11.22 31.22 25.90
CA ALA A 531 -9.86 31.72 26.09
C ALA A 531 -9.71 33.20 25.70
N ALA A 532 -10.32 33.62 24.58
CA ALA A 532 -10.34 35.02 24.16
C ALA A 532 -11.11 35.90 25.16
N ILE A 533 -12.25 35.43 25.67
CA ILE A 533 -13.05 36.13 26.68
C ILE A 533 -12.28 36.29 28.01
N ARG A 534 -11.64 35.23 28.49
CA ARG A 534 -10.80 35.29 29.70
C ARG A 534 -9.67 36.31 29.56
N THR A 535 -9.04 36.34 28.39
CA THR A 535 -7.99 37.32 28.08
C THR A 535 -8.55 38.75 28.12
N GLU A 536 -9.71 38.99 27.52
CA GLU A 536 -10.33 40.32 27.48
C GLU A 536 -10.80 40.81 28.85
N LEU A 537 -11.44 39.93 29.64
CA LEU A 537 -11.84 40.23 31.02
C LEU A 537 -10.64 40.48 31.94
N GLY A 538 -9.52 39.78 31.71
CA GLY A 538 -8.27 39.99 32.43
C GLY A 538 -7.60 41.33 32.12
N ARG A 539 -7.78 41.87 30.91
CA ARG A 539 -7.30 43.22 30.53
C ARG A 539 -8.14 44.33 31.15
N SER A 540 -9.44 44.10 31.35
CA SER A 540 -10.39 45.11 31.80
C SER A 540 -10.56 45.12 33.34
N ARG A 541 -9.64 45.80 34.05
CA ARG A 541 -9.58 45.83 35.53
C ARG A 541 -10.76 46.51 36.24
N HIS A 542 -11.43 47.46 35.61
CA HIS A 542 -12.41 48.34 36.27
C HIS A 542 -13.82 48.29 35.67
N TRP A 543 -14.00 47.61 34.53
CA TRP A 543 -15.30 47.43 33.89
C TRP A 543 -15.31 46.11 33.13
N GLN A 544 -16.18 45.18 33.54
CA GLN A 544 -16.34 43.88 32.90
C GLN A 544 -17.70 43.81 32.22
N SER A 545 -17.73 43.36 30.97
CA SER A 545 -18.99 43.15 30.25
C SER A 545 -19.80 42.02 30.91
N ALA A 546 -21.03 42.34 31.31
CA ALA A 546 -21.94 41.38 31.95
C ALA A 546 -22.24 40.17 31.04
N ASP A 547 -22.34 40.39 29.72
CA ASP A 547 -22.59 39.32 28.74
C ASP A 547 -21.45 38.32 28.66
N LEU A 548 -20.20 38.80 28.72
CA LEU A 548 -19.01 37.96 28.69
C LEU A 548 -18.87 37.12 29.97
N VAL A 549 -19.16 37.73 31.12
CA VAL A 549 -19.17 37.03 32.42
C VAL A 549 -20.28 35.98 32.46
N ALA A 550 -21.47 36.29 31.95
CA ALA A 550 -22.57 35.33 31.87
C ALA A 550 -22.22 34.13 30.98
N LEU A 551 -21.61 34.37 29.81
CA LEU A 551 -21.19 33.30 28.91
C LEU A 551 -20.09 32.41 29.53
N LEU A 552 -19.14 33.00 30.25
CA LEU A 552 -18.11 32.25 30.97
C LEU A 552 -18.71 31.33 32.05
N ARG A 553 -19.69 31.82 32.81
CA ARG A 553 -20.39 31.02 33.82
C ARG A 553 -21.18 29.86 33.22
N LEU A 554 -21.82 30.07 32.07
CA LEU A 554 -22.51 29.01 31.34
C LEU A 554 -21.55 27.91 30.89
N TYR A 555 -20.37 28.31 30.40
CA TYR A 555 -19.32 27.36 30.04
C TYR A 555 -18.86 26.52 31.24
N GLU A 556 -18.57 27.17 32.37
CA GLU A 556 -18.13 26.49 33.61
C GLU A 556 -19.22 25.54 34.15
N ALA A 557 -20.49 25.92 34.06
CA ALA A 557 -21.59 25.06 34.52
C ALA A 557 -21.80 23.81 33.64
N ARG A 558 -21.48 23.88 32.34
CA ARG A 558 -21.72 22.79 31.39
C ARG A 558 -20.51 21.89 31.15
N LEU A 559 -19.31 22.48 31.08
CA LEU A 559 -18.08 21.83 30.61
C LEU A 559 -16.91 21.95 31.60
N GLY A 560 -17.07 22.72 32.67
CA GLY A 560 -16.06 23.02 33.70
C GLY A 560 -15.91 21.97 34.78
#